data_AF-A0A9Q1FGA9-F1
#
_entry.id   AF-A0A9Q1FGA9-F1
#
_cell.length_a   1.000
_cell.length_b   1.000
_cell.length_c   1.000
_cell.angle_alpha   90.00
_cell.angle_beta   90.00
_cell.angle_gamma   90.00
#
_symmetry.space_group_name_H-M   'P 1'
#
loop_
_entity.id
_entity.type
_entity.pdbx_description
1 polymer ?
#
loop_
_entity_poly.entity_id
_entity_poly.type
_entity_poly.pdbx_seq_one_letter_code
_entity_poly.pdbx_strand_id
1 'polypeptide(L)'
;MEFEKLQQFLKDEEAARIAVLREEEELKSQMMKVKIEKMTEEISSLSEQIRVIEQELGAEDISFLQKKDVMLVLIIFYGNEAKPTAQVTPEYYCRAQCTLADPEKVSGALIDVAKHLGNLKYRVWEKMLGTVQYTLTVQRKPQRVRVQLDWDRGKVVFSDPSNNTPLYTFKHSFTERLFPFFNPCSLQICPVKVSVRVE
;
A
#
# COMPACT_ATOMS: atom_id res chain seq x y z
N MET A 1 -26.74 19.89 16.16
CA MET A 1 -26.97 18.55 16.75
C MET A 1 -26.74 17.41 15.75
N GLU A 2 -27.61 17.09 14.79
CA GLU A 2 -27.40 15.90 13.93
C GLU A 2 -26.29 16.06 12.88
N PHE A 3 -26.14 17.26 12.31
CA PHE A 3 -25.08 17.53 11.33
C PHE A 3 -23.67 17.54 11.97
N GLU A 4 -23.55 18.09 13.17
CA GLU A 4 -22.30 18.06 13.95
C GLU A 4 -21.92 16.63 14.33
N LYS A 5 -22.90 15.79 14.72
CA LYS A 5 -22.69 14.36 14.96
C LYS A 5 -22.16 13.66 13.71
N LEU A 6 -22.75 13.94 12.54
CA LEU A 6 -22.30 13.37 11.26
C LEU A 6 -20.88 13.84 10.91
N GLN A 7 -20.58 15.11 11.12
CA GLN A 7 -19.25 15.68 10.86
C GLN A 7 -18.20 15.07 11.79
N GLN A 8 -18.52 14.92 13.09
CA GLN A 8 -17.63 14.28 14.06
C GLN A 8 -17.41 12.81 13.70
N PHE A 9 -18.48 12.08 13.39
CA PHE A 9 -18.41 10.70 12.91
C PHE A 9 -17.46 10.58 11.71
N LEU A 10 -17.60 11.46 10.71
CA LEU A 10 -16.74 11.45 9.52
C LEU A 10 -15.27 11.68 9.87
N LYS A 11 -14.97 12.62 10.76
CA LYS A 11 -13.61 12.91 11.23
C LYS A 11 -13.01 11.71 11.96
N ASP A 12 -13.77 11.08 12.85
CA ASP A 12 -13.31 9.91 13.62
C ASP A 12 -13.06 8.72 12.69
N GLU A 13 -13.96 8.50 11.73
CA GLU A 13 -13.95 7.40 10.77
C GLU A 13 -12.83 7.59 9.72
N GLU A 14 -12.44 8.83 9.40
CA GLU A 14 -11.23 9.16 8.63
C GLU A 14 -9.96 8.93 9.46
N ALA A 15 -9.89 9.48 10.67
CA ALA A 15 -8.74 9.37 11.56
C ALA A 15 -8.41 7.91 11.89
N ALA A 16 -9.42 7.09 12.20
CA ALA A 16 -9.25 5.67 12.46
C ALA A 16 -8.65 4.93 11.27
N ARG A 17 -9.01 5.30 10.03
CA ARG A 17 -8.42 4.68 8.83
C ARG A 17 -7.00 5.10 8.57
N ILE A 18 -6.72 6.39 8.72
CA ILE A 18 -5.35 6.91 8.61
C ILE A 18 -4.44 6.20 9.62
N ALA A 19 -4.92 5.97 10.84
CA ALA A 19 -4.16 5.23 11.85
C ALA A 19 -3.82 3.80 11.41
N VAL A 20 -4.81 3.03 10.95
CA VAL A 20 -4.59 1.65 10.46
C VAL A 20 -3.67 1.62 9.22
N LEU A 21 -3.80 2.60 8.32
CA LEU A 21 -2.93 2.75 7.15
C LEU A 21 -1.48 3.03 7.54
N ARG A 22 -1.25 3.94 8.51
CA ARG A 22 0.08 4.26 9.01
C ARG A 22 0.74 3.07 9.70
N GLU A 23 -0.03 2.31 10.48
CA GLU A 23 0.48 1.09 11.10
C GLU A 23 0.92 0.06 10.05
N GLU A 24 0.11 -0.15 9.00
CA GLU A 24 0.48 -1.04 7.91
C GLU A 24 1.74 -0.56 7.17
N GLU A 25 1.83 0.74 6.86
CA GLU A 25 3.00 1.37 6.25
C GLU A 25 4.28 1.15 7.07
N GLU A 26 4.22 1.39 8.38
CA GLU A 26 5.35 1.20 9.28
C GLU A 26 5.79 -0.27 9.30
N LEU A 27 4.85 -1.20 9.42
CA LEU A 27 5.15 -2.64 9.39
C LEU A 27 5.81 -3.06 8.06
N LYS A 28 5.30 -2.57 6.92
CA LYS A 28 5.90 -2.86 5.60
C LYS A 28 7.30 -2.25 5.47
N SER A 29 7.48 -1.02 5.95
CA SER A 29 8.76 -0.30 5.94
C SER A 29 9.83 -1.03 6.76
N GLN A 30 9.50 -1.43 7.99
CA GLN A 30 10.40 -2.17 8.87
C GLN A 30 10.79 -3.52 8.26
N MET A 31 9.82 -4.25 7.68
CA MET A 31 10.10 -5.52 7.01
C MET A 31 11.08 -5.34 5.84
N MET A 32 10.91 -4.29 5.03
CA MET A 32 11.84 -3.98 3.95
C MET A 32 13.23 -3.62 4.48
N LYS A 33 13.31 -2.82 5.55
CA LYS A 33 14.57 -2.46 6.19
C LYS A 33 15.36 -3.69 6.64
N VAL A 34 14.74 -4.60 7.40
CA VAL A 34 15.38 -5.84 7.88
C VAL A 34 15.87 -6.69 6.69
N LYS A 35 15.08 -6.77 5.61
CA LYS A 35 15.46 -7.55 4.43
C LYS A 35 16.63 -6.91 3.65
N ILE A 36 16.69 -5.58 3.59
CA ILE A 36 17.82 -4.83 3.01
C ILE A 36 19.09 -5.03 3.83
N GLU A 37 18.99 -4.96 5.16
CA GLU A 37 20.11 -5.20 6.07
C GLU A 37 20.68 -6.61 5.89
N LYS A 38 19.80 -7.63 5.87
CA LYS A 38 20.19 -9.02 5.59
C LYS A 38 20.91 -9.17 4.25
N MET A 39 20.36 -8.61 3.17
CA MET A 39 21.02 -8.67 1.85
C MET A 39 22.37 -7.93 1.85
N THR A 40 22.49 -6.83 2.60
CA THR A 40 23.75 -6.08 2.73
C THR A 40 24.82 -6.89 3.45
N GLU A 41 24.45 -7.65 4.48
CA GLU A 41 25.34 -8.58 5.17
C GLU A 41 25.80 -9.72 4.25
N GLU A 42 24.87 -10.31 3.48
CA GLU A 42 25.17 -11.37 2.50
C GLU A 42 26.14 -10.87 1.41
N ILE A 43 25.91 -9.68 0.86
CA ILE A 43 26.80 -9.05 -0.12
C ILE A 43 28.18 -8.79 0.50
N SER A 44 28.25 -8.33 1.75
CA SER A 44 29.53 -8.03 2.41
C SER A 44 30.35 -9.31 2.65
N SER A 45 29.69 -10.38 3.13
CA SER A 45 30.31 -11.70 3.31
C SER A 45 30.83 -12.29 2.00
N LEU A 46 30.03 -12.21 0.93
CA LEU A 46 30.43 -12.68 -0.40
C LEU A 46 31.61 -11.87 -0.95
N SER A 47 31.58 -10.55 -0.79
CA SER A 47 32.65 -9.66 -1.23
C SER A 47 33.98 -9.98 -0.53
N GLU A 48 33.93 -10.29 0.76
CA GLU A 48 35.11 -10.69 1.54
C GLU A 48 35.65 -12.05 1.06
N GLN A 49 34.78 -13.01 0.74
CA GLN A 49 35.20 -14.30 0.18
C GLN A 49 35.89 -14.14 -1.18
N ILE A 50 35.35 -13.29 -2.08
CA ILE A 50 35.96 -12.98 -3.37
C ILE A 50 37.36 -12.38 -3.15
N ARG A 51 37.49 -11.41 -2.23
CA ARG A 51 38.76 -10.76 -1.90
C ARG A 51 39.82 -11.76 -1.43
N VAL A 52 39.45 -12.70 -0.56
CA VAL A 52 40.36 -13.76 -0.09
C VAL A 52 40.83 -14.62 -1.26
N ILE A 53 39.92 -15.05 -2.12
CA ILE A 53 40.24 -15.88 -3.29
C ILE A 53 41.17 -15.12 -4.27
N GLU A 54 40.87 -13.86 -4.56
CA GLU A 54 41.71 -13.02 -5.43
C GLU A 54 43.12 -12.83 -4.87
N GLN A 55 43.26 -12.65 -3.55
CA GLN A 55 44.56 -12.53 -2.89
C GLN A 55 45.35 -13.84 -2.93
N GLU A 56 44.69 -14.98 -2.76
CA GLU A 56 45.33 -16.29 -2.88
C GLU A 56 45.79 -16.59 -4.32
N LEU A 57 45.01 -16.18 -5.32
CA LEU A 57 45.37 -16.31 -6.73
C LEU A 57 46.54 -15.40 -7.14
N GLY A 58 46.75 -14.29 -6.42
CA GLY A 58 47.86 -13.36 -6.64
C GLY A 58 49.14 -13.68 -5.85
N ALA A 59 49.11 -14.68 -4.96
CA ALA A 59 50.29 -15.11 -4.20
C ALA A 59 51.27 -15.89 -5.09
N GLU A 60 52.57 -15.80 -4.82
CA GLU A 60 53.63 -16.45 -5.62
C GLU A 60 53.30 -17.93 -5.90
N ASP A 61 53.44 -18.33 -7.18
CA ASP A 61 52.96 -19.58 -7.79
C ASP A 61 53.14 -20.82 -6.90
N ILE A 62 54.23 -20.91 -6.14
CA ILE A 62 54.60 -22.09 -5.36
C ILE A 62 53.64 -22.33 -4.18
N SER A 63 53.12 -21.27 -3.55
CA SER A 63 52.26 -21.37 -2.35
C SER A 63 50.81 -21.73 -2.68
N PHE A 64 50.30 -21.21 -3.80
CA PHE A 64 49.00 -21.59 -4.37
C PHE A 64 49.00 -23.06 -4.85
N LEU A 65 50.09 -23.50 -5.50
CA LEU A 65 50.28 -24.88 -5.96
C LEU A 65 50.51 -25.89 -4.82
N GLN A 66 50.99 -25.45 -3.66
CA GLN A 66 51.15 -26.30 -2.47
C GLN A 66 49.83 -26.64 -1.77
N LYS A 67 48.72 -25.98 -2.13
CA LYS A 67 47.39 -26.43 -1.69
C LYS A 67 47.03 -27.73 -2.41
N LYS A 68 46.75 -28.76 -1.62
CA LYS A 68 46.52 -30.15 -2.08
C LYS A 68 45.45 -30.25 -3.16
N ASP A 69 44.46 -29.37 -3.17
CA ASP A 69 43.32 -29.40 -4.10
C ASP A 69 43.69 -28.93 -5.52
N VAL A 70 44.58 -27.95 -5.67
CA VAL A 70 45.03 -27.44 -6.99
C VAL A 70 46.06 -28.38 -7.62
N MET A 71 46.97 -28.94 -6.80
CA MET A 71 47.94 -29.94 -7.22
C MET A 71 47.26 -31.18 -7.82
N LEU A 72 46.17 -31.65 -7.20
CA LEU A 72 45.39 -32.80 -7.68
C LEU A 72 44.77 -32.54 -9.06
N VAL A 73 44.25 -31.33 -9.28
CA VAL A 73 43.66 -30.92 -10.55
C VAL A 73 44.71 -30.86 -11.66
N LEU A 74 45.89 -30.28 -11.40
CA LEU A 74 46.97 -30.22 -12.38
C LEU A 74 47.54 -31.61 -12.72
N ILE A 75 47.65 -32.51 -11.73
CA ILE A 75 48.07 -33.91 -11.97
C ILE A 75 47.07 -34.62 -12.90
N ILE A 76 45.76 -34.36 -12.75
CA ILE A 76 44.73 -34.94 -13.63
C ILE A 76 44.81 -34.37 -15.06
N PHE A 77 45.05 -33.07 -15.22
CA PHE A 77 45.03 -32.41 -16.53
C PHE A 77 46.35 -32.50 -17.33
N TYR A 78 47.49 -32.53 -16.66
CA TYR A 78 48.82 -32.54 -17.29
C TYR A 78 49.57 -33.88 -17.15
N GLY A 79 49.00 -34.86 -16.44
CA GLY A 79 49.55 -36.19 -16.32
C GLY A 79 49.44 -36.97 -17.63
N ASN A 80 50.49 -36.91 -18.45
CA ASN A 80 50.61 -37.74 -19.64
C ASN A 80 50.83 -39.20 -19.24
N GLU A 81 49.86 -40.04 -19.63
CA GLU A 81 49.89 -41.51 -19.71
C GLU A 81 50.69 -42.30 -18.65
N ALA A 82 50.21 -42.32 -17.42
CA ALA A 82 50.39 -43.49 -16.56
C ALA A 82 49.09 -43.78 -15.81
N LYS A 83 48.45 -44.91 -16.14
CA LYS A 83 47.21 -45.41 -15.54
C LYS A 83 47.26 -45.31 -14.00
N PRO A 84 46.41 -44.50 -13.36
CA PRO A 84 46.30 -44.50 -11.90
C PRO A 84 45.62 -45.81 -11.48
N THR A 85 46.39 -46.75 -10.95
CA THR A 85 45.89 -48.04 -10.44
C THR A 85 45.49 -47.93 -8.97
N ALA A 86 44.87 -46.82 -8.57
CA ALA A 86 44.36 -46.64 -7.23
C ALA A 86 42.99 -45.97 -7.29
N GLN A 87 42.01 -46.63 -6.68
CA GLN A 87 40.65 -46.15 -6.49
C GLN A 87 40.68 -44.78 -5.81
N VAL A 88 40.44 -43.71 -6.57
CA VAL A 88 40.24 -42.37 -6.02
C VAL A 88 38.80 -42.30 -5.55
N THR A 89 38.59 -42.21 -4.24
CA THR A 89 37.29 -42.09 -3.61
C THR A 89 36.63 -40.74 -3.95
N PRO A 90 35.28 -40.64 -3.98
CA PRO A 90 34.55 -39.50 -4.57
C PRO A 90 34.65 -38.14 -3.84
N GLU A 91 35.47 -38.03 -2.80
CA GLU A 91 35.46 -36.87 -1.89
C GLU A 91 36.30 -35.67 -2.39
N TYR A 92 37.07 -35.83 -3.48
CA TYR A 92 38.01 -34.82 -3.98
C TYR A 92 37.44 -33.80 -4.97
N TYR A 93 36.13 -33.81 -5.23
CA TYR A 93 35.45 -32.79 -6.03
C TYR A 93 34.76 -31.77 -5.13
N CYS A 94 35.52 -30.95 -4.40
CA CYS A 94 34.95 -29.73 -3.81
C CYS A 94 34.78 -28.68 -4.90
N ARG A 95 33.68 -28.80 -5.67
CA ARG A 95 33.08 -27.66 -6.38
C ARG A 95 32.92 -26.55 -5.34
N ALA A 96 33.29 -25.32 -5.67
CA ALA A 96 32.92 -24.16 -4.85
C ALA A 96 31.40 -24.13 -4.72
N GLN A 97 30.86 -24.80 -3.69
CA GLN A 97 29.45 -24.82 -3.38
C GLN A 97 29.20 -23.56 -2.57
N CYS A 98 28.85 -22.48 -3.27
CA CYS A 98 28.15 -21.39 -2.62
C CYS A 98 26.81 -21.95 -2.14
N THR A 99 26.66 -22.16 -0.85
CA THR A 99 25.39 -22.53 -0.19
C THR A 99 24.48 -21.32 0.04
N LEU A 100 24.72 -20.20 -0.65
CA LEU A 100 23.88 -19.01 -0.56
C LEU A 100 22.53 -19.31 -1.21
N ALA A 101 21.48 -19.35 -0.38
CA ALA A 101 20.11 -19.44 -0.86
C ALA A 101 19.79 -18.22 -1.73
N ASP A 102 19.02 -18.43 -2.80
CA ASP A 102 18.59 -17.32 -3.65
C ASP A 102 17.93 -16.20 -2.83
N PRO A 103 18.18 -14.92 -3.17
CA PRO A 103 17.54 -13.80 -2.50
C PRO A 103 16.01 -13.95 -2.52
N GLU A 104 15.43 -14.15 -1.34
CA GLU A 104 14.02 -14.46 -1.22
C GLU A 104 13.16 -13.25 -1.67
N LYS A 105 12.27 -13.44 -2.64
CA LYS A 105 11.34 -12.39 -3.09
C LYS A 105 10.55 -11.82 -1.91
N VAL A 106 10.39 -10.50 -1.87
CA VAL A 106 9.63 -9.83 -0.81
C VAL A 106 8.14 -9.89 -1.13
N SER A 107 7.49 -10.99 -0.75
CA SER A 107 6.03 -11.08 -0.79
C SER A 107 5.43 -10.19 0.31
N GLY A 108 4.34 -9.47 -0.01
CA GLY A 108 3.60 -8.69 0.97
C GLY A 108 4.28 -7.39 1.43
N ALA A 109 5.23 -6.83 0.68
CA ALA A 109 5.81 -5.50 0.98
C ALA A 109 4.87 -4.33 0.63
N LEU A 110 3.88 -4.56 -0.22
CA LEU A 110 2.98 -3.52 -0.70
C LEU A 110 1.84 -3.28 0.30
N ILE A 111 1.36 -2.04 0.32
CA ILE A 111 0.14 -1.66 1.01
C ILE A 111 -1.06 -2.29 0.30
N ASP A 112 -1.96 -2.88 1.08
CA ASP A 112 -3.21 -3.43 0.58
C ASP A 112 -4.25 -2.30 0.38
N VAL A 113 -4.13 -1.60 -0.74
CA VAL A 113 -5.05 -0.50 -1.10
C VAL A 113 -6.50 -0.99 -1.14
N ALA A 114 -6.75 -2.23 -1.59
CA ALA A 114 -8.08 -2.78 -1.72
C ALA A 114 -8.75 -3.01 -0.35
N LYS A 115 -8.00 -3.49 0.65
CA LYS A 115 -8.45 -3.60 2.05
C LYS A 115 -8.92 -2.26 2.61
N HIS A 116 -8.25 -1.16 2.25
CA HIS A 116 -8.58 0.18 2.76
C HIS A 116 -9.70 0.87 1.98
N LEU A 117 -9.77 0.69 0.66
CA LEU A 117 -10.69 1.44 -0.22
C LEU A 117 -11.87 0.64 -0.78
N GLY A 118 -11.75 -0.68 -0.94
CA GLY A 118 -12.65 -1.49 -1.78
C GLY A 118 -14.14 -1.39 -1.43
N ASN A 119 -14.47 -1.32 -0.14
CA ASN A 119 -15.85 -1.15 0.35
C ASN A 119 -16.04 0.14 1.17
N LEU A 120 -15.11 1.09 1.04
CA LEU A 120 -15.06 2.28 1.88
C LEU A 120 -16.35 3.10 1.83
N LYS A 121 -16.81 3.44 0.62
CA LYS A 121 -18.03 4.23 0.40
C LYS A 121 -19.25 3.59 1.06
N TYR A 122 -19.43 2.28 0.89
CA TYR A 122 -20.57 1.55 1.45
C TYR A 122 -20.52 1.45 2.97
N ARG A 123 -19.35 1.13 3.55
CA ARG A 123 -19.18 1.01 5.01
C ARG A 123 -19.42 2.35 5.72
N VAL A 124 -18.92 3.44 5.15
CA VAL A 124 -19.15 4.78 5.69
C VAL A 124 -20.64 5.10 5.62
N TRP A 125 -21.29 4.88 4.47
CA TRP A 125 -22.72 5.13 4.30
C TRP A 125 -23.61 4.31 5.26
N GLU A 126 -23.35 3.01 5.43
CA GLU A 126 -24.12 2.15 6.33
C GLU A 126 -24.00 2.61 7.79
N LYS A 127 -22.79 2.95 8.25
CA LYS A 127 -22.57 3.52 9.58
C LYS A 127 -23.23 4.89 9.76
N MET A 128 -23.25 5.72 8.72
CA MET A 128 -23.98 6.99 8.74
C MET A 128 -25.47 6.79 8.98
N LEU A 129 -26.09 5.77 8.35
CA LEU A 129 -27.51 5.46 8.56
C LEU A 129 -27.82 5.11 10.02
N GLY A 130 -26.91 4.45 10.72
CA GLY A 130 -27.05 4.17 12.16
C GLY A 130 -26.84 5.38 13.06
N THR A 131 -26.17 6.43 12.56
CA THR A 131 -25.84 7.64 13.34
C THR A 131 -26.90 8.72 13.19
N VAL A 132 -27.49 8.86 11.99
CA VAL A 132 -28.45 9.92 11.67
C VAL A 132 -29.68 9.31 11.02
N GLN A 133 -30.77 9.20 11.79
CA GLN A 133 -32.05 8.74 11.28
C GLN A 133 -32.96 9.95 11.07
N TYR A 134 -33.08 10.40 9.81
CA TYR A 134 -33.96 11.51 9.45
C TYR A 134 -34.98 11.07 8.39
N THR A 135 -36.19 10.77 8.84
CA THR A 135 -37.32 10.46 7.95
C THR A 135 -38.14 11.72 7.72
N LEU A 136 -38.12 12.23 6.50
CA LEU A 136 -39.00 13.32 6.09
C LEU A 136 -40.37 12.77 5.69
N THR A 137 -41.41 13.16 6.43
CA THR A 137 -42.79 12.94 5.99
C THR A 137 -43.14 13.97 4.93
N VAL A 138 -43.12 13.57 3.66
CA VAL A 138 -43.58 14.40 2.55
C VAL A 138 -45.03 14.07 2.21
N GLN A 139 -45.86 15.09 1.98
CA GLN A 139 -47.28 14.90 1.65
C GLN A 139 -47.47 14.16 0.30
N ARG A 140 -46.54 14.35 -0.63
CA ARG A 140 -46.53 13.72 -1.95
C ARG A 140 -45.11 13.30 -2.27
N LYS A 141 -44.96 12.20 -3.03
CA LYS A 141 -43.65 11.74 -3.53
C LYS A 141 -43.15 12.71 -4.60
N PRO A 142 -42.08 13.47 -4.36
CA PRO A 142 -41.57 14.42 -5.35
C PRO A 142 -40.92 13.67 -6.53
N GLN A 143 -41.16 14.13 -7.75
CA GLN A 143 -40.47 13.61 -8.96
C GLN A 143 -39.09 14.25 -9.13
N ARG A 144 -38.92 15.49 -8.65
CA ARG A 144 -37.68 16.26 -8.69
C ARG A 144 -37.56 17.01 -7.37
N VAL A 145 -36.33 17.17 -6.89
CA VAL A 145 -36.04 17.99 -5.70
C VAL A 145 -35.08 19.09 -6.11
N ARG A 146 -35.46 20.35 -5.84
CA ARG A 146 -34.57 21.51 -6.01
C ARG A 146 -33.80 21.70 -4.72
N VAL A 147 -32.49 21.91 -4.83
CA VAL A 147 -31.60 22.27 -3.72
C VAL A 147 -31.15 23.71 -3.91
N GLN A 148 -31.34 24.55 -2.90
CA GLN A 148 -30.89 25.95 -2.89
C GLN A 148 -30.03 26.19 -1.67
N LEU A 149 -28.79 26.64 -1.88
CA LEU A 149 -27.86 27.06 -0.84
C LEU A 149 -27.86 28.59 -0.77
N ASP A 150 -28.17 29.10 0.41
CA ASP A 150 -28.00 30.49 0.80
C ASP A 150 -26.84 30.51 1.82
N TRP A 151 -25.66 30.90 1.34
CA TRP A 151 -24.43 30.85 2.12
C TRP A 151 -24.45 31.88 3.24
N ASP A 152 -24.82 33.12 2.92
CA ASP A 152 -24.78 34.25 3.85
C ASP A 152 -25.77 34.06 5.00
N ARG A 153 -26.93 33.46 4.72
CA ARG A 153 -27.93 33.16 5.74
C ARG A 153 -27.78 31.76 6.36
N GLY A 154 -26.75 31.00 5.96
CA GLY A 154 -26.47 29.68 6.50
C GLY A 154 -27.63 28.70 6.32
N LYS A 155 -28.22 28.63 5.13
CA LYS A 155 -29.45 27.86 4.90
C LYS A 155 -29.37 27.03 3.63
N VAL A 156 -29.79 25.77 3.73
CA VAL A 156 -30.02 24.89 2.57
C VAL A 156 -31.51 24.52 2.54
N VAL A 157 -32.14 24.76 1.39
CA VAL A 157 -33.56 24.46 1.17
C VAL A 157 -33.71 23.35 0.14
N PHE A 158 -34.48 22.35 0.49
CA PHE A 158 -35.00 21.32 -0.41
C PHE A 158 -36.46 21.66 -0.71
N SER A 159 -36.82 21.79 -1.99
CA SER A 159 -38.19 22.14 -2.40
C SER A 159 -38.67 21.33 -3.60
N ASP A 160 -39.98 21.19 -3.74
CA ASP A 160 -40.60 20.67 -4.95
C ASP A 160 -40.61 21.78 -6.02
N PRO A 161 -39.92 21.63 -7.15
CA PRO A 161 -39.84 22.67 -8.17
C PRO A 161 -41.17 22.91 -8.91
N SER A 162 -42.15 22.01 -8.81
CA SER A 162 -43.45 22.16 -9.49
C SER A 162 -44.34 23.24 -8.86
N ASN A 163 -44.23 23.44 -7.55
CA ASN A 163 -45.05 24.39 -6.79
C ASN A 163 -44.24 25.25 -5.81
N ASN A 164 -42.91 25.12 -5.81
CA ASN A 164 -41.97 25.76 -4.89
C ASN A 164 -42.27 25.53 -3.39
N THR A 165 -42.94 24.42 -3.04
CA THR A 165 -43.20 24.08 -1.64
C THR A 165 -41.91 23.58 -0.99
N PRO A 166 -41.47 24.15 0.15
CA PRO A 166 -40.30 23.66 0.87
C PRO A 166 -40.59 22.27 1.46
N LEU A 167 -39.77 21.30 1.08
CA LEU A 167 -39.77 19.94 1.64
C LEU A 167 -38.99 19.91 2.95
N TYR A 168 -37.85 20.58 2.98
CA TYR A 168 -37.02 20.67 4.17
C TYR A 168 -36.14 21.92 4.14
N THR A 169 -35.87 22.49 5.31
CA THR A 169 -34.94 23.59 5.49
C THR A 169 -33.92 23.20 6.55
N PHE A 170 -32.67 23.12 6.13
CA PHE A 170 -31.53 22.97 7.01
C PHE A 170 -30.92 24.35 7.30
N LYS A 171 -30.61 24.64 8.56
CA LYS A 171 -29.95 25.87 8.99
C LYS A 171 -28.64 25.52 9.70
N HIS A 172 -27.54 26.12 9.26
CA HIS A 172 -26.23 25.97 9.86
C HIS A 172 -25.30 27.10 9.42
N SER A 173 -24.43 27.55 10.32
CA SER A 173 -23.40 28.53 10.01
C SER A 173 -22.18 27.81 9.40
N PHE A 174 -22.06 27.86 8.08
CA PHE A 174 -20.96 27.21 7.37
C PHE A 174 -19.70 28.08 7.40
N THR A 175 -18.64 27.60 8.04
CA THR A 175 -17.34 28.30 8.13
C THR A 175 -16.31 27.72 7.16
N GLU A 176 -16.48 26.46 6.77
CA GLU A 176 -15.58 25.72 5.90
C GLU A 176 -16.17 25.55 4.50
N ARG A 177 -15.32 25.37 3.50
CA ARG A 177 -15.73 25.14 2.10
C ARG A 177 -16.61 23.89 2.01
N LEU A 178 -17.79 24.04 1.40
CA LEU A 178 -18.72 22.92 1.18
C LEU A 178 -18.52 22.30 -0.20
N PHE A 179 -18.57 20.97 -0.25
CA PHE A 179 -18.65 20.20 -1.48
C PHE A 179 -19.95 19.41 -1.50
N PRO A 180 -20.79 19.56 -2.54
CA PRO A 180 -22.04 18.82 -2.61
C PRO A 180 -21.74 17.33 -2.86
N PHE A 181 -22.12 16.48 -1.91
CA PHE A 181 -22.08 15.04 -2.05
C PHE A 181 -23.50 14.51 -2.28
N PHE A 182 -23.72 13.89 -3.42
CA PHE A 182 -24.95 13.17 -3.72
C PHE A 182 -24.59 11.69 -3.86
N ASN A 183 -25.34 10.79 -3.21
CA ASN A 183 -25.25 9.36 -3.47
C ASN A 183 -26.39 8.95 -4.41
N PRO A 184 -26.19 9.00 -5.74
CA PRO A 184 -27.23 8.67 -6.70
C PRO A 184 -27.35 7.16 -6.83
N CYS A 185 -27.79 6.48 -5.78
CA CYS A 185 -28.43 5.19 -5.99
C CYS A 185 -29.79 5.52 -6.62
N SER A 186 -29.84 5.65 -7.95
CA SER A 186 -31.02 5.95 -8.82
C SER A 186 -31.45 7.41 -9.09
N LEU A 187 -30.62 8.43 -8.82
CA LEU A 187 -30.96 9.84 -9.09
C LEU A 187 -30.15 10.44 -10.27
N GLN A 188 -30.80 11.22 -11.13
CA GLN A 188 -30.14 12.06 -12.14
C GLN A 188 -29.97 13.49 -11.60
N ILE A 189 -28.74 14.01 -11.63
CA ILE A 189 -28.45 15.40 -11.26
C ILE A 189 -28.64 16.28 -12.49
N CYS A 190 -29.55 17.24 -12.40
CA CYS A 190 -29.77 18.25 -13.44
C CYS A 190 -29.20 19.60 -12.97
N PRO A 191 -28.03 20.03 -13.45
CA PRO A 191 -27.47 21.32 -13.10
C PRO A 191 -28.41 22.45 -13.54
N VAL A 192 -28.78 23.31 -12.61
CA VAL A 192 -29.43 24.59 -12.95
C VAL A 192 -28.32 25.65 -12.96
N LYS A 193 -28.41 26.63 -13.86
CA LYS A 193 -27.51 27.79 -13.87
C LYS A 193 -27.37 28.34 -12.45
N VAL A 194 -26.13 28.35 -11.94
CA VAL A 194 -25.79 29.00 -10.67
C VAL A 194 -25.99 30.50 -10.88
N SER A 195 -26.95 31.10 -10.18
CA SER A 195 -27.09 32.55 -10.13
C SER A 195 -26.49 33.03 -8.82
N VAL A 196 -25.39 33.77 -8.89
CA VAL A 196 -24.90 34.55 -7.75
C VAL A 196 -25.70 35.85 -7.75
N ARG A 197 -26.45 36.11 -6.68
CA ARG A 197 -27.00 37.45 -6.42
C ARG A 197 -26.07 38.08 -5.39
N VAL A 198 -25.38 39.14 -5.80
CA VAL A 198 -24.69 40.03 -4.88
C VAL A 198 -25.73 41.10 -4.52
N GLU A 199 -26.08 41.22 -3.24
CA GLU A 199 -26.87 42.36 -2.75
C GLU A 199 -26.05 43.66 -2.79
#